data_AF-I0HZY9-F1
#
_entry.id   AF-I0HZY9-F1
#
_cell.length_a   1.000
_cell.length_b   1.000
_cell.length_c   1.000
_cell.angle_alpha   90.00
_cell.angle_beta   90.00
_cell.angle_gamma   90.00
#
_symmetry.space_group_name_H-M   'P 1'
#
loop_
_entity.id
_entity.type
_entity.pdbx_description
1 polymer ?
#
loop_
_entity_poly.entity_id
_entity_poly.type
_entity_poly.pdbx_seq_one_letter_code
_entity_poly.pdbx_strand_id
1 'polypeptide(L)' 'MRIVITADLHYRPAHRRRHLAFAERIAHQRPDCLILAGDIGHPLRLFRRALELLSERLPLRPH' A
#
# COMPACT_ATOMS: atom_id res chain seq x y z
N MET A 1 9.79 -17.00 -2.74
CA MET A 1 8.62 -16.25 -2.23
C MET A 1 9.12 -15.05 -1.43
N ARG A 2 8.85 -13.82 -1.88
CA ARG A 2 9.20 -12.57 -1.22
C ARG A 2 7.93 -11.92 -0.68
N ILE A 3 7.86 -11.77 0.63
CA ILE A 3 6.73 -11.17 1.31
C ILE A 3 7.17 -9.81 1.85
N VAL A 4 6.38 -8.78 1.60
CA VAL A 4 6.51 -7.48 2.27
C VAL A 4 5.37 -7.36 3.28
N ILE A 5 5.71 -6.99 4.51
CA ILE A 5 4.73 -6.74 5.57
C ILE A 5 4.93 -5.30 6.03
N THR A 6 3.84 -4.55 6.14
CA THR A 6 3.85 -3.20 6.70
C THR A 6 2.63 -3.00 7.57
N ALA A 7 2.75 -2.11 8.56
CA ALA A 7 1.65 -1.71 9.41
C ALA A 7 1.57 -0.19 9.57
N ASP A 8 0.45 0.28 10.10
CA ASP A 8 0.26 1.66 10.59
C ASP A 8 0.65 2.73 9.57
N LEU A 9 0.22 2.51 8.32
CA LEU A 9 0.47 3.41 7.19
C LEU A 9 -0.13 4.82 7.42
N HIS A 10 -1.19 4.90 8.22
CA HIS A 10 -1.91 6.13 8.56
C HIS A 10 -2.11 7.05 7.36
N TYR A 11 -2.76 6.54 6.31
CA TYR A 11 -2.97 7.27 5.07
C TYR A 11 -3.65 8.62 5.32
N ARG A 12 -2.99 9.68 4.84
CA ARG A 12 -3.51 11.05 4.84
C ARG A 12 -3.31 11.67 3.46
N PRO A 13 -4.34 12.34 2.88
CA PRO A 13 -4.22 13.00 1.58
C PRO A 13 -3.05 14.00 1.50
N ALA A 14 -2.78 14.72 2.59
CA ALA A 14 -1.65 15.65 2.68
C ALA A 14 -0.28 14.98 2.43
N HIS A 15 -0.16 13.67 2.68
CA HIS A 15 1.07 12.90 2.51
C HIS A 15 1.02 11.97 1.29
N ARG A 16 0.08 12.17 0.34
CA ARG A 16 -0.14 11.27 -0.81
C ARG A 16 1.15 10.98 -1.59
N ARG A 17 2.01 11.97 -1.81
CA ARG A 17 3.31 11.78 -2.49
C ARG A 17 4.20 10.75 -1.80
N ARG A 18 4.24 10.73 -0.47
CA ARG A 18 5.03 9.75 0.30
C ARG A 18 4.48 8.33 0.14
N HIS A 19 3.16 8.20 0.10
CA HIS A 19 2.50 6.90 -0.07
C HIS A 19 2.69 6.35 -1.48
N LEU A 20 2.69 7.22 -2.50
CA LEU A 20 3.03 6.84 -3.87
C LEU A 20 4.48 6.38 -3.97
N ALA A 21 5.43 7.15 -3.43
CA ALA A 21 6.84 6.76 -3.43
C ALA A 21 7.07 5.44 -2.67
N PHE A 22 6.33 5.22 -1.58
CA PHE A 22 6.33 3.95 -0.86
C PHE A 22 5.82 2.80 -1.73
N ALA A 23 4.67 2.97 -2.39
CA ALA A 23 4.09 1.97 -3.29
C ALA A 23 5.04 1.62 -4.44
N GLU A 24 5.63 2.64 -5.07
CA GLU A 24 6.64 2.47 -6.12
C GLU A 24 7.86 1.71 -5.60
N ARG A 25 8.38 2.06 -4.42
CA ARG A 25 9.51 1.35 -3.82
C ARG A 25 9.21 -0.12 -3.56
N ILE A 26 7.99 -0.46 -3.14
CA ILE A 26 7.57 -1.85 -2.99
C ILE A 26 7.46 -2.53 -4.36
N ALA A 27 6.87 -1.85 -5.36
CA ALA A 27 6.73 -2.41 -6.71
C ALA A 27 8.07 -2.80 -7.34
N HIS A 28 9.10 -1.95 -7.18
CA HIS A 28 10.46 -2.24 -7.65
C HIS A 28 11.09 -3.48 -6.98
N GLN A 29 10.70 -3.81 -5.74
CA GLN A 29 11.16 -5.01 -5.05
C GLN A 29 10.50 -6.30 -5.58
N ARG A 30 9.46 -6.20 -6.41
CA ARG A 30 8.73 -7.34 -6.98
C ARG A 30 8.36 -8.39 -5.91
N PRO A 31 7.60 -8.03 -4.85
CA PRO A 31 7.12 -9.01 -3.89
C PRO A 31 6.08 -9.94 -4.52
N ASP A 32 6.04 -11.18 -4.03
CA ASP A 32 5.00 -12.16 -4.37
C ASP A 32 3.72 -11.91 -3.54
N CYS A 33 3.86 -11.31 -2.36
CA CYS A 33 2.75 -10.97 -1.47
C CYS A 33 3.05 -9.69 -0.68
N LEU A 34 2.05 -8.81 -0.56
CA LEU A 34 2.06 -7.65 0.33
C LEU A 34 1.00 -7.85 1.40
N ILE A 35 1.41 -7.84 2.66
CA ILE A 35 0.52 -7.87 3.82
C ILE A 35 0.47 -6.47 4.43
N LEU A 36 -0.75 -5.95 4.56
CA LEU A 36 -1.05 -4.68 5.22
C LEU A 36 -1.74 -4.98 6.56
N ALA A 37 -1.17 -4.52 7.66
CA ALA A 37 -1.70 -4.73 9.00
C ALA A 37 -1.95 -3.40 9.74
N GLY A 38 -2.85 -3.41 10.73
CA GLY A 38 -3.07 -2.22 11.57
C GLY A 38 -3.58 -0.99 10.81
N ASP A 39 -3.28 0.20 11.32
CA ASP A 39 -3.94 1.46 10.94
C ASP A 39 -3.56 1.96 9.54
N ILE A 40 -4.11 1.35 8.49
CA ILE A 40 -3.82 1.73 7.10
C ILE A 40 -4.37 3.13 6.77
N GLY A 41 -5.52 3.49 7.32
CA GLY A 41 -6.10 4.83 7.17
C GLY A 41 -7.42 4.94 7.92
N HIS A 42 -7.61 6.05 8.64
CA HIS A 42 -8.84 6.32 9.37
C HIS A 42 -9.34 7.72 9.02
N PRO A 43 -10.64 7.90 8.65
CA PRO A 43 -11.75 6.93 8.70
C PRO A 43 -11.81 5.99 7.48
N LEU A 44 -12.81 5.09 7.39
CA LEU A 44 -12.97 4.04 6.36
C LEU A 44 -12.76 4.52 4.91
N ARG A 45 -13.18 5.75 4.58
CA ARG A 45 -12.92 6.33 3.24
C ARG A 45 -11.42 6.46 2.93
N LEU A 46 -10.60 6.77 3.93
CA LEU A 46 -9.15 6.88 3.80
C LEU A 46 -8.50 5.50 3.74
N PHE A 47 -9.00 4.52 4.49
CA PHE A 47 -8.62 3.11 4.33
C PHE A 47 -8.80 2.66 2.88
N ARG A 48 -10.00 2.86 2.30
CA ARG A 48 -10.29 2.49 0.90
C ARG A 48 -9.37 3.20 -0.10
N ARG A 49 -9.16 4.51 0.07
CA ARG A 49 -8.24 5.27 -0.80
C ARG A 49 -6.80 4.79 -0.71
N ALA A 50 -6.35 4.35 0.47
CA ALA A 50 -5.02 3.78 0.63
C ALA A 50 -4.88 2.45 -0.13
N LEU A 51 -5.87 1.57 -0.04
CA LEU A 51 -5.90 0.31 -0.78
C LEU A 51 -5.92 0.53 -2.30
N GLU A 52 -6.77 1.44 -2.78
CA GLU A 52 -6.84 1.81 -4.20
C GLU A 52 -5.47 2.29 -4.70
N LEU A 53 -4.85 3.23 -3.99
CA LEU A 53 -3.52 3.76 -4.33
C LEU A 53 -2.45 2.65 -4.42
N LEU A 54 -2.45 1.71 -3.49
CA LEU A 54 -1.50 0.59 -3.50
C LEU A 54 -1.79 -0.39 -4.64
N SER A 55 -3.06 -0.71 -4.90
CA SER A 55 -3.47 -1.62 -5.99
C SER A 55 -3.17 -1.09 -7.39
N GLU A 56 -3.29 0.22 -7.61
CA GLU A 56 -2.94 0.85 -8.90
C GLU A 56 -1.44 0.75 -9.21
N ARG A 57 -0.59 0.63 -8.18
CA ARG A 57 0.88 0.71 -8.28
C ARG A 57 1.57 -0.64 -8.12
N LEU A 58 0.88 -1.62 -7.55
CA LEU A 58 1.35 -2.98 -7.38
C LEU A 58 0.53 -3.87 -8.31
N PRO A 59 1.07 -4.30 -9.46
CA PRO A 59 0.36 -5.24 -10.32
C PRO A 59 0.21 -6.54 -9.55
N LEU A 60 -0.96 -6.72 -8.93
CA LEU A 60 -1.38 -7.99 -8.36
C LEU A 60 -1.44 -8.96 -9.55
N ARG A 61 -0.51 -9.91 -9.60
CA ARG A 61 -0.63 -10.99 -10.57
C ARG A 61 -1.89 -11.77 -10.19
N PRO A 62 -2.89 -11.91 -11.08
CA PRO A 62 -3.92 -12.89 -10.85
C PRO A 62 -3.21 -14.25 -10.75
N HIS A 63 -3.42 -14.93 -9.63
CA HIS A 63 -3.08 -16.34 -9.49
C HIS A 63 -4.05 -17.17 -10.32
#